data_AF-A0A3F2UZY0-F1
#
_entry.id   AF-A0A3F2UZY0-F1
#
_cell.length_a   1.000
_cell.length_b   1.000
_cell.length_c   1.000
_cell.angle_alpha   90.00
_cell.angle_beta   90.00
_cell.angle_gamma   90.00
#
_symmetry.space_group_name_H-M   'P 1'
#
loop_
_entity.id
_entity.type
_entity.pdbx_description
1 polymer ?
#
loop_
_entity_poly.entity_id
_entity_poly.type
_entity_poly.pdbx_seq_one_letter_code
_entity_poly.pdbx_strand_id
1 'polypeptide(L)'
;MKVKTQLTFSITLTYLLLLPGLAFADTFDDAVNEYIKGYKECTEANTLRSTNLQAAKRKFDGYLKHLNRARSIDPSITTTTQRDMDSNLRYCERVEVNIKRAEATPILEKGFTYCDTAKDALKNGDVQNANTNMTEYKRHRDDAMIITDSIMEVFALSSKIRSCARVEEKLAEAMREEQLVVDKFNLAISGYQEVNKQCQAARTMISSPNFNLNKLDDVNTLMNESAKAKKSARQNAEAFTIMEQQPNRTQSQELKKQVDSAASCEGQTSEFIRTAIKNKRALEKDILEGIAVLTEAQNACDAAAKSSIRFTGDADVSKAESAYNQSATQKRKITSDSKLLGTVKQYSSWTSSQQFSKLMNSTERCQTATAANIKKQKAAYGQQQDKAKQETARQTQLEKERQQLAEEQAKQEAEKRKQAEIARKQAAEEARKAASLEDVPDDAEVDDDEFGSFGDNDSSGGWTDLVK
;
A
#
# COMPACT_ATOMS: atom_id res chain seq x y z
N MET A 1 63.58 -44.46 -44.58
CA MET A 1 64.09 -45.59 -45.39
C MET A 1 65.07 -45.05 -46.42
N LYS A 2 66.29 -45.56 -46.41
CA LYS A 2 67.33 -45.32 -47.42
C LYS A 2 66.97 -46.06 -48.70
N VAL A 3 67.12 -45.46 -49.88
CA VAL A 3 67.80 -46.10 -51.02
C VAL A 3 68.54 -45.01 -51.79
N LYS A 4 69.72 -45.41 -52.27
CA LYS A 4 70.84 -44.66 -52.81
C LYS A 4 71.03 -45.12 -54.26
N THR A 5 71.82 -44.35 -55.02
CA THR A 5 72.77 -44.81 -56.08
C THR A 5 72.36 -44.63 -57.56
N GLN A 6 73.04 -43.65 -58.18
CA GLN A 6 73.75 -43.58 -59.47
C GLN A 6 73.32 -44.43 -60.69
N LEU A 7 73.40 -43.82 -61.88
CA LEU A 7 74.38 -44.21 -62.91
C LEU A 7 74.60 -43.11 -63.99
N THR A 8 75.85 -43.00 -64.42
CA THR A 8 76.44 -42.14 -65.48
C THR A 8 76.83 -42.97 -66.71
N PHE A 9 77.23 -42.27 -67.81
CA PHE A 9 77.83 -42.72 -69.10
C PHE A 9 76.83 -43.15 -70.20
N SER A 10 76.97 -42.86 -71.51
CA SER A 10 78.07 -42.41 -72.40
C SER A 10 77.43 -41.77 -73.66
N ILE A 11 77.93 -40.63 -74.20
CA ILE A 11 78.79 -40.51 -75.42
C ILE A 11 78.19 -41.29 -76.63
N THR A 12 77.79 -40.69 -77.76
CA THR A 12 78.68 -40.19 -78.84
C THR A 12 77.88 -39.54 -80.00
N LEU A 13 78.54 -38.58 -80.70
CA LEU A 13 78.55 -38.39 -82.16
C LEU A 13 77.46 -37.55 -82.90
N THR A 14 77.78 -36.27 -83.06
CA THR A 14 77.78 -35.43 -84.27
C THR A 14 77.02 -35.93 -85.53
N TYR A 15 76.01 -35.18 -86.00
CA TYR A 15 75.74 -34.99 -87.44
C TYR A 15 74.91 -33.71 -87.72
N LEU A 16 75.50 -32.85 -88.55
CA LEU A 16 74.95 -31.89 -89.52
C LEU A 16 73.66 -31.07 -89.25
N LEU A 17 73.86 -29.75 -89.35
CA LEU A 17 72.89 -28.74 -89.76
C LEU A 17 72.05 -29.16 -90.98
N LEU A 18 70.73 -29.19 -90.79
CA LEU A 18 69.73 -28.77 -91.76
C LEU A 18 68.65 -28.04 -90.96
N LEU A 19 68.62 -26.72 -91.06
CA LEU A 19 67.51 -25.87 -90.65
C LEU A 19 66.36 -26.09 -91.64
N PRO A 20 65.21 -26.67 -91.26
CA PRO A 20 63.96 -26.30 -91.91
C PRO A 20 63.53 -24.95 -91.33
N GLY A 21 63.19 -24.01 -92.20
CA GLY A 21 62.70 -22.69 -91.81
C GLY A 21 61.60 -22.81 -90.75
N LEU A 22 61.84 -22.20 -89.59
CA LEU A 22 60.80 -21.88 -88.62
C LEU A 22 59.86 -20.89 -89.31
N ALA A 23 58.81 -21.40 -89.95
CA ALA A 23 57.60 -20.63 -90.12
C ALA A 23 57.05 -20.37 -88.71
N PHE A 24 57.43 -19.24 -88.12
CA PHE A 24 56.62 -18.67 -87.05
C PHE A 24 55.28 -18.33 -87.71
N ALA A 25 54.26 -19.16 -87.48
CA ALA A 25 52.89 -18.69 -87.58
C ALA A 25 52.79 -17.47 -86.65
N ASP A 26 52.37 -16.34 -87.19
CA ASP A 26 52.40 -15.06 -86.49
C ASP A 26 51.31 -15.08 -85.40
N THR A 27 51.69 -15.53 -84.20
CA THR A 27 50.79 -15.78 -83.07
C THR A 27 50.00 -14.53 -82.69
N PHE A 28 50.57 -13.35 -82.97
CA PHE A 28 49.90 -12.07 -82.78
C PHE A 28 48.76 -11.87 -83.78
N ASP A 29 48.95 -12.19 -85.06
CA ASP A 29 47.90 -12.06 -86.08
C ASP A 29 46.71 -12.99 -85.81
N ASP A 30 46.97 -14.21 -85.32
CA ASP A 30 45.92 -15.14 -84.90
C ASP A 30 45.13 -14.62 -83.69
N ALA A 31 45.82 -14.01 -82.71
CA ALA A 31 45.19 -13.35 -81.57
C ALA A 31 44.34 -12.14 -82.01
N VAL A 32 44.83 -11.33 -82.96
CA VAL A 32 44.10 -10.20 -83.54
C VAL A 32 42.85 -10.67 -84.28
N ASN A 33 42.96 -11.73 -85.09
CA ASN A 33 41.82 -12.29 -85.81
C ASN A 33 40.73 -12.82 -84.87
N GLU A 34 41.11 -13.43 -83.75
CA GLU A 34 40.16 -13.87 -82.73
C GLU A 34 39.55 -12.67 -81.97
N TYR A 35 40.34 -11.66 -81.64
CA TYR A 35 39.85 -10.42 -81.02
C TYR A 35 38.82 -9.70 -81.90
N ILE A 36 39.07 -9.58 -83.21
CA ILE A 36 38.18 -8.88 -84.15
C ILE A 36 36.78 -9.54 -84.18
N LYS A 37 36.68 -10.86 -84.00
CA LYS A 37 35.38 -11.54 -83.85
C LYS A 37 34.65 -11.04 -82.60
N GLY A 38 35.33 -10.96 -81.47
CA GLY A 38 34.78 -10.41 -80.23
C GLY A 38 34.41 -8.94 -80.35
N TYR A 39 35.23 -8.13 -81.01
CA TYR A 39 34.97 -6.70 -81.19
C TYR A 39 33.67 -6.43 -81.97
N LYS A 40 33.36 -7.26 -82.97
CA LYS A 40 32.05 -7.22 -83.66
C LYS A 40 30.90 -7.47 -82.69
N GLU A 41 31.02 -8.47 -81.81
CA GLU A 41 29.99 -8.76 -80.81
C GLU A 41 29.84 -7.65 -79.78
N CYS A 42 30.93 -7.02 -79.34
CA CYS A 42 30.90 -5.83 -78.50
C CYS A 42 30.17 -4.65 -79.18
N THR A 43 30.42 -4.44 -80.47
CA THR A 43 29.75 -3.38 -81.25
C THR A 43 28.25 -3.67 -81.39
N GLU A 44 27.87 -4.91 -81.67
CA GLU A 44 26.47 -5.35 -81.69
C GLU A 44 25.80 -5.25 -80.31
N ALA A 45 26.53 -5.53 -79.23
CA ALA A 45 26.01 -5.34 -77.88
C ALA A 45 25.63 -3.87 -77.61
N ASN A 46 26.44 -2.93 -78.09
CA ASN A 46 26.16 -1.50 -77.95
C ASN A 46 24.89 -1.07 -78.68
N THR A 47 24.62 -1.60 -79.89
CA THR A 47 23.42 -1.25 -80.66
C THR A 47 22.16 -1.84 -80.05
N LEU A 48 22.25 -3.03 -79.44
CA LEU A 48 21.11 -3.72 -78.82
C LEU A 48 20.76 -3.19 -77.44
N ARG A 49 21.65 -2.43 -76.80
CA ARG A 49 21.54 -2.05 -75.38
C ARG A 49 20.23 -1.34 -75.01
N SER A 50 19.71 -0.47 -75.88
CA SER A 50 18.50 0.31 -75.61
C SER A 50 17.20 -0.40 -75.99
N THR A 51 17.26 -1.46 -76.81
CA THR A 51 16.07 -2.13 -77.37
C THR A 51 15.92 -3.57 -76.88
N ASN A 52 17.03 -4.26 -76.61
CA ASN A 52 17.06 -5.63 -76.10
C ASN A 52 18.29 -5.85 -75.22
N LEU A 53 18.20 -5.40 -73.97
CA LEU A 53 19.27 -5.50 -72.98
C LEU A 53 19.78 -6.93 -72.78
N GLN A 54 18.88 -7.92 -72.81
CA GLN A 54 19.27 -9.32 -72.64
C GLN A 54 20.12 -9.82 -73.82
N ALA A 55 19.77 -9.43 -75.05
CA ALA A 55 20.58 -9.75 -76.22
C ALA A 55 21.93 -9.00 -76.19
N ALA A 56 21.94 -7.74 -75.75
CA ALA A 56 23.15 -6.96 -75.56
C ALA A 56 24.12 -7.65 -74.58
N LYS A 57 23.63 -8.10 -73.42
CA LYS A 57 24.44 -8.84 -72.43
C LYS A 57 25.03 -10.13 -73.03
N ARG A 58 24.22 -10.92 -73.73
CA ARG A 58 24.69 -12.16 -74.39
C ARG A 58 25.79 -11.89 -75.44
N LYS A 59 25.66 -10.82 -76.21
CA LYS A 59 26.68 -10.40 -77.19
C LYS A 59 27.95 -9.90 -76.51
N PHE A 60 27.81 -9.18 -75.40
CA PHE A 60 28.97 -8.75 -74.61
C PHE A 60 29.70 -9.91 -73.93
N ASP A 61 28.97 -10.91 -73.42
CA ASP A 61 29.57 -12.16 -72.90
C ASP A 61 30.36 -12.91 -73.99
N GLY A 62 29.86 -12.86 -75.23
CA GLY A 62 30.57 -13.38 -76.39
C GLY A 62 31.88 -12.63 -76.66
N TYR A 63 31.85 -11.29 -76.63
CA TYR A 63 33.06 -10.46 -76.67
C TYR A 63 34.08 -10.88 -75.62
N LEU A 64 33.66 -11.06 -74.36
CA LEU A 64 34.56 -11.48 -73.27
C LEU A 64 35.17 -12.88 -73.53
N LYS A 65 34.41 -13.81 -74.12
CA LYS A 65 34.92 -15.13 -74.50
C LYS A 65 35.99 -15.02 -75.59
N HIS A 66 35.74 -14.25 -76.64
CA HIS A 66 36.70 -14.04 -77.72
C HIS A 66 37.94 -13.28 -77.25
N LEU A 67 37.77 -12.27 -76.39
CA LEU A 67 38.89 -11.55 -75.79
C LEU A 67 39.78 -12.48 -74.94
N ASN A 68 39.19 -13.36 -74.14
CA ASN A 68 39.94 -14.33 -73.34
C ASN A 68 40.66 -15.37 -74.21
N ARG A 69 40.05 -15.80 -75.32
CA ARG A 69 40.72 -16.67 -76.30
C ARG A 69 41.89 -15.96 -76.96
N ALA A 70 41.70 -14.72 -77.43
CA ALA A 70 42.77 -13.90 -78.00
C ALA A 70 43.93 -13.72 -77.01
N ARG A 71 43.63 -13.41 -75.74
CA ARG A 71 44.64 -13.31 -74.65
C ARG A 71 45.41 -14.61 -74.42
N SER A 72 44.77 -15.76 -74.59
CA SER A 72 45.43 -17.07 -74.45
C SER A 72 46.35 -17.41 -75.63
N ILE A 73 46.12 -16.81 -76.80
CA ILE A 73 46.98 -16.94 -77.98
C ILE A 73 48.17 -15.97 -77.86
N ASP A 74 47.90 -14.69 -77.60
CA ASP A 74 48.93 -13.68 -77.33
C ASP A 74 48.43 -12.67 -76.26
N PRO A 75 49.06 -12.63 -75.07
CA PRO A 75 48.68 -11.70 -74.00
C PRO A 75 48.84 -10.21 -74.36
N SER A 76 49.76 -9.88 -75.29
CA SER A 76 50.04 -8.50 -75.70
C SER A 76 48.85 -7.83 -76.39
N ILE A 77 47.83 -8.59 -76.79
CA ILE A 77 46.59 -8.09 -77.39
C ILE A 77 45.86 -7.07 -76.50
N THR A 78 46.11 -7.10 -75.18
CA THR A 78 45.49 -6.19 -74.21
C THR A 78 46.29 -4.93 -73.91
N THR A 79 47.54 -4.87 -74.35
CA THR A 79 48.48 -3.79 -74.02
C THR A 79 49.08 -3.13 -75.25
N THR A 80 48.90 -3.72 -76.43
CA THR A 80 49.39 -3.18 -77.71
C THR A 80 48.57 -1.99 -78.20
N THR A 81 49.23 -1.04 -78.85
CA THR A 81 48.60 0.06 -79.60
C THR A 81 48.48 -0.23 -81.09
N GLN A 82 49.03 -1.37 -81.56
CA GLN A 82 48.96 -1.75 -82.97
C GLN A 82 47.51 -2.03 -83.39
N ARG A 83 47.18 -1.73 -84.65
CA ARG A 83 45.87 -2.00 -85.27
C ARG A 83 44.68 -1.48 -84.44
N ASP A 84 44.85 -0.32 -83.80
CA ASP A 84 43.84 0.37 -83.00
C ASP A 84 43.31 -0.42 -81.78
N MET A 85 44.05 -1.43 -81.31
CA MET A 85 43.60 -2.31 -80.20
C MET A 85 43.29 -1.55 -78.91
N ASP A 86 44.16 -0.62 -78.46
CA ASP A 86 43.91 0.21 -77.26
C ASP A 86 42.59 1.00 -77.37
N SER A 87 42.32 1.63 -78.52
CA SER A 87 41.08 2.38 -78.75
C SER A 87 39.85 1.46 -78.71
N ASN A 88 39.95 0.29 -79.35
CA ASN A 88 38.86 -0.68 -79.43
C ASN A 88 38.57 -1.35 -78.08
N LEU A 89 39.59 -1.64 -77.28
CA LEU A 89 39.45 -2.13 -75.90
C LEU A 89 38.74 -1.09 -75.04
N ARG A 90 39.20 0.16 -75.04
CA ARG A 90 38.54 1.26 -74.31
C ARG A 90 37.11 1.50 -74.79
N TYR A 91 36.82 1.30 -76.07
CA TYR A 91 35.46 1.35 -76.57
C TYR A 91 34.60 0.26 -75.92
N CYS A 92 35.06 -0.98 -75.87
CA CYS A 92 34.30 -2.07 -75.27
C CYS A 92 34.16 -1.96 -73.74
N GLU A 93 35.14 -1.38 -73.05
CA GLU A 93 34.99 -0.99 -71.63
C GLU A 93 33.85 0.01 -71.44
N ARG A 94 33.74 1.02 -72.31
CA ARG A 94 32.60 1.95 -72.28
C ARG A 94 31.27 1.25 -72.59
N VAL A 95 31.27 0.28 -73.51
CA VAL A 95 30.08 -0.52 -73.82
C VAL A 95 29.63 -1.32 -72.59
N GLU A 96 30.56 -1.93 -71.85
CA GLU A 96 30.25 -2.64 -70.60
C GLU A 96 29.55 -1.72 -69.59
N VAL A 97 30.15 -0.55 -69.33
CA VAL A 97 29.60 0.45 -68.42
C VAL A 97 28.21 0.89 -68.88
N ASN A 98 28.05 1.15 -70.17
CA ASN A 98 26.77 1.53 -70.74
C ASN A 98 25.70 0.44 -70.55
N ILE A 99 26.05 -0.84 -70.77
CA ILE A 99 25.14 -1.99 -70.57
C ILE A 99 24.73 -2.08 -69.10
N LYS A 100 25.68 -1.98 -68.17
CA LYS A 100 25.40 -1.94 -66.73
C LYS A 100 24.49 -0.77 -66.35
N ARG A 101 24.70 0.42 -66.93
CA ARG A 101 23.80 1.58 -66.73
C ARG A 101 22.40 1.32 -67.26
N ALA A 102 22.27 0.71 -68.44
CA ALA A 102 20.96 0.36 -69.01
C ALA A 102 20.21 -0.66 -68.14
N GLU A 103 20.93 -1.53 -67.45
CA GLU A 103 20.37 -2.47 -66.47
C GLU A 103 19.98 -1.80 -65.15
N ALA A 104 20.84 -0.95 -64.59
CA ALA A 104 20.65 -0.30 -63.30
C ALA A 104 19.60 0.82 -63.32
N THR A 105 19.51 1.58 -64.42
CA THR A 105 18.63 2.76 -64.53
C THR A 105 17.15 2.45 -64.23
N PRO A 106 16.48 1.46 -64.87
CA PRO A 106 15.07 1.19 -64.59
C PRO A 106 14.80 0.74 -63.14
N ILE A 107 15.77 0.09 -62.49
CA ILE A 107 15.68 -0.29 -61.08
C ILE A 107 15.67 0.97 -60.21
N LEU A 108 16.58 1.89 -60.46
CA LEU A 108 16.66 3.16 -59.73
C LEU A 108 15.44 4.06 -60.01
N GLU A 109 14.94 4.09 -61.25
CA GLU A 109 13.74 4.85 -61.62
C GLU A 109 12.50 4.33 -60.88
N LYS A 110 12.36 3.01 -60.74
CA LYS A 110 11.35 2.42 -59.86
C LYS A 110 11.56 2.83 -58.41
N GLY A 111 12.81 2.91 -57.93
CA GLY A 111 13.12 3.47 -56.62
C GLY A 111 12.59 4.90 -56.45
N PHE A 112 12.73 5.76 -57.46
CA PHE A 112 12.27 7.15 -57.37
C PHE A 112 10.76 7.28 -57.17
N THR A 113 9.93 6.36 -57.69
CA THR A 113 8.49 6.41 -57.44
C THR A 113 8.16 6.20 -55.95
N TYR A 114 8.94 5.36 -55.25
CA TYR A 114 8.81 5.19 -53.81
C TYR A 114 9.27 6.42 -53.05
N CYS A 115 10.38 7.06 -53.46
CA CYS A 115 10.82 8.31 -52.87
C CYS A 115 9.79 9.44 -53.01
N ASP A 116 9.15 9.57 -54.19
CA ASP A 116 8.09 10.55 -54.42
C ASP A 116 6.87 10.26 -53.54
N THR A 117 6.48 8.98 -53.42
CA THR A 117 5.41 8.57 -52.51
C THR A 117 5.75 8.88 -51.04
N ALA A 118 6.99 8.63 -50.62
CA ALA A 118 7.45 8.95 -49.27
C ALA A 118 7.40 10.46 -49.00
N LYS A 119 7.79 11.27 -49.98
CA LYS A 119 7.73 12.73 -49.90
C LYS A 119 6.30 13.23 -49.74
N ASP A 120 5.34 12.67 -50.48
CA ASP A 120 3.94 13.07 -50.38
C ASP A 120 3.29 12.58 -49.08
N ALA A 121 3.66 11.39 -48.60
CA ALA A 121 3.27 10.91 -47.27
C ALA A 121 3.77 11.85 -46.15
N LEU A 122 5.03 12.32 -46.22
CA LEU A 122 5.56 13.32 -45.27
C LEU A 122 4.80 14.64 -45.30
N LYS A 123 4.46 15.16 -46.48
CA LYS A 123 3.67 16.40 -46.60
C LYS A 123 2.30 16.26 -45.94
N ASN A 124 1.74 15.05 -45.96
CA ASN A 124 0.45 14.73 -45.37
C ASN A 124 0.56 14.31 -43.88
N GLY A 125 1.76 14.35 -43.28
CA GLY A 125 2.00 13.96 -41.89
C GLY A 125 1.96 12.46 -41.62
N ASP A 126 1.92 11.62 -42.67
CA ASP A 126 1.93 10.16 -42.55
C ASP A 126 3.37 9.64 -42.50
N VAL A 127 3.99 9.80 -41.33
CA VAL A 127 5.39 9.43 -41.07
C VAL A 127 5.63 7.94 -41.28
N GLN A 128 4.65 7.09 -40.93
CA GLN A 128 4.80 5.64 -41.01
C GLN A 128 4.84 5.17 -42.47
N ASN A 129 3.90 5.63 -43.30
CA ASN A 129 3.90 5.29 -44.72
C ASN A 129 5.10 5.91 -45.45
N ALA A 130 5.53 7.11 -45.05
CA ALA A 130 6.76 7.70 -45.55
C ALA A 130 8.00 6.83 -45.28
N ASN A 131 8.10 6.26 -44.08
CA ASN A 131 9.19 5.36 -43.71
C ASN A 131 9.21 4.06 -44.52
N THR A 132 8.04 3.43 -44.70
CA THR A 132 7.92 2.22 -45.53
C THR A 132 8.39 2.48 -46.97
N ASN A 133 7.91 3.57 -47.58
CA ASN A 133 8.29 3.91 -48.95
C ASN A 133 9.76 4.34 -49.07
N MET A 134 10.30 5.07 -48.10
CA MET A 134 11.73 5.43 -48.08
C MET A 134 12.63 4.19 -47.98
N THR A 135 12.19 3.16 -47.25
CA THR A 135 12.90 1.87 -47.16
C THR A 135 12.95 1.15 -48.52
N GLU A 136 11.84 1.12 -49.25
CA GLU A 136 11.81 0.55 -50.62
C GLU A 136 12.67 1.35 -51.61
N TYR A 137 12.68 2.68 -51.51
CA TYR A 137 13.60 3.52 -52.29
C TYR A 137 15.07 3.13 -52.04
N LYS A 138 15.47 3.01 -50.77
CA LYS A 138 16.85 2.64 -50.41
C LYS A 138 17.23 1.28 -50.99
N ARG A 139 16.35 0.29 -50.87
CA ARG A 139 16.56 -1.05 -51.45
C ARG A 139 16.81 -0.97 -52.95
N HIS A 140 15.96 -0.26 -53.69
CA HIS A 140 16.12 -0.09 -55.13
C HIS A 140 17.36 0.70 -55.54
N ARG A 141 17.72 1.73 -54.76
CA ARG A 141 18.97 2.48 -54.96
C ARG A 141 20.18 1.58 -54.79
N ASP A 142 20.21 0.79 -53.72
CA ASP A 142 21.32 -0.09 -53.38
C ASP A 142 21.43 -1.23 -54.42
N ASP A 143 20.30 -1.82 -54.84
CA ASP A 143 20.23 -2.81 -55.93
C ASP A 143 20.83 -2.26 -57.25
N ALA A 144 20.53 -1.00 -57.59
CA ALA A 144 21.09 -0.34 -58.77
C ALA A 144 22.59 -0.06 -58.64
N MET A 145 23.05 0.35 -57.46
CA MET A 145 24.47 0.63 -57.18
C MET A 145 25.33 -0.65 -57.17
N ILE A 146 24.76 -1.80 -56.79
CA ILE A 146 25.43 -3.10 -56.89
C ILE A 146 25.76 -3.44 -58.36
N ILE A 147 24.91 -3.03 -59.31
CA ILE A 147 25.13 -3.26 -60.74
C ILE A 147 26.20 -2.31 -61.28
N THR A 148 26.09 -1.01 -61.01
CA THR A 148 27.15 -0.04 -61.30
C THR A 148 26.96 1.26 -60.51
N ASP A 149 28.06 1.77 -59.95
CA ASP A 149 28.18 3.09 -59.33
C ASP A 149 28.10 4.25 -60.35
N SER A 150 28.44 3.95 -61.60
CA SER A 150 28.49 4.91 -62.71
C SER A 150 27.14 5.54 -63.06
N ILE A 151 26.02 5.04 -62.52
CA ILE A 151 24.72 5.73 -62.52
C ILE A 151 24.79 7.11 -61.86
N MET A 152 25.75 7.33 -60.95
CA MET A 152 25.99 8.63 -60.29
C MET A 152 26.61 9.68 -61.23
N GLU A 153 27.26 9.25 -62.31
CA GLU A 153 27.79 10.16 -63.35
C GLU A 153 26.67 10.71 -64.24
N VAL A 154 25.52 10.04 -64.30
CA VAL A 154 24.35 10.53 -65.02
C VAL A 154 23.70 11.62 -64.18
N PHE A 155 23.89 12.88 -64.56
CA PHE A 155 23.45 14.06 -63.81
C PHE A 155 21.97 14.01 -63.39
N ALA A 156 21.07 13.58 -64.27
CA ALA A 156 19.65 13.48 -63.97
C ALA A 156 19.35 12.48 -62.83
N LEU A 157 20.02 11.32 -62.84
CA LEU A 157 19.85 10.29 -61.82
C LEU A 157 20.49 10.72 -60.50
N SER A 158 21.71 11.25 -60.53
CA SER A 158 22.39 11.71 -59.31
C SER A 158 21.69 12.92 -58.66
N SER A 159 21.10 13.81 -59.45
CA SER A 159 20.26 14.90 -58.95
C SER A 159 19.01 14.38 -58.21
N LYS A 160 18.31 13.39 -58.77
CA LYS A 160 17.16 12.76 -58.09
C LYS A 160 17.57 12.01 -56.83
N ILE A 161 18.69 11.28 -56.82
CA ILE A 161 19.22 10.63 -55.62
C ILE A 161 19.47 11.66 -54.50
N ARG A 162 20.10 12.80 -54.82
CA ARG A 162 20.30 13.90 -53.84
C ARG A 162 18.99 14.50 -53.35
N SER A 163 17.97 14.56 -54.21
CA SER A 163 16.64 15.02 -53.80
C SER A 163 15.99 14.06 -52.80
N CYS A 164 16.09 12.76 -53.05
CA CYS A 164 15.57 11.73 -52.15
C CYS A 164 16.33 11.67 -50.82
N ALA A 165 17.64 11.93 -50.82
CA ALA A 165 18.41 12.08 -49.59
C ALA A 165 17.87 13.20 -48.67
N ARG A 166 17.41 14.33 -49.24
CA ARG A 166 16.74 15.39 -48.45
C ARG A 166 15.39 14.96 -47.89
N VAL A 167 14.66 14.08 -48.59
CA VAL A 167 13.41 13.51 -48.09
C VAL A 167 13.69 12.56 -46.92
N GLU A 168 14.76 11.76 -47.03
CA GLU A 168 15.24 10.88 -45.97
C GLU A 168 15.62 11.67 -44.70
N GLU A 169 16.34 12.79 -44.84
CA GLU A 169 16.69 13.66 -43.72
C GLU A 169 15.46 14.22 -43.00
N LYS A 170 14.47 14.72 -43.77
CA LYS A 170 13.20 15.20 -43.22
C LYS A 170 12.39 14.09 -42.56
N LEU A 171 12.40 12.88 -43.12
CA LEU A 171 11.78 11.72 -42.49
C LEU A 171 12.45 11.42 -41.14
N ALA A 172 13.78 11.45 -41.07
CA ALA A 172 14.51 11.20 -39.83
C ALA A 172 14.20 12.24 -38.74
N GLU A 173 13.94 13.50 -39.12
CA GLU A 173 13.43 14.52 -38.19
C GLU A 173 12.00 14.22 -37.73
N ALA A 174 11.08 13.98 -38.67
CA ALA A 174 9.68 13.66 -38.35
C ALA A 174 9.55 12.39 -37.48
N MET A 175 10.38 11.37 -37.72
CA MET A 175 10.42 10.15 -36.90
C MET A 175 10.92 10.42 -35.48
N ARG A 176 11.87 11.35 -35.29
CA ARG A 176 12.32 11.74 -33.95
C ARG A 176 11.21 12.45 -33.19
N GLU A 177 10.51 13.37 -33.83
CA GLU A 177 9.37 14.07 -33.22
C GLU A 177 8.24 13.10 -32.86
N GLU A 178 7.91 12.19 -33.78
CA GLU A 178 6.93 11.13 -33.55
C GLU A 178 7.32 10.26 -32.36
N GLN A 179 8.59 9.85 -32.27
CA GLN A 179 9.07 9.04 -31.15
C GLN A 179 8.93 9.78 -29.81
N LEU A 180 9.22 11.08 -29.77
CA LEU A 180 9.01 11.89 -28.55
C LEU A 180 7.55 11.91 -28.11
N VAL A 181 6.61 11.96 -29.07
CA VAL A 181 5.17 11.86 -28.79
C VAL A 181 4.83 10.47 -28.24
N VAL A 182 5.35 9.41 -28.87
CA VAL A 182 5.15 8.03 -28.41
C VAL A 182 5.69 7.82 -27.00
N ASP A 183 6.88 8.34 -26.69
CA ASP A 183 7.49 8.24 -25.36
C ASP A 183 6.64 8.94 -24.30
N LYS A 184 6.06 10.11 -24.63
CA LYS A 184 5.11 10.80 -23.75
C LYS A 184 3.87 9.95 -23.50
N PHE A 185 3.29 9.33 -24.52
CA PHE A 185 2.18 8.40 -24.34
C PHE A 185 2.55 7.21 -23.46
N ASN A 186 3.70 6.58 -23.71
CA ASN A 186 4.15 5.42 -22.94
C ASN A 186 4.33 5.75 -21.46
N LEU A 187 4.86 6.93 -21.14
CA LEU A 187 4.97 7.41 -19.77
C LEU A 187 3.59 7.57 -19.11
N ALA A 188 2.62 8.18 -19.81
CA ALA A 188 1.26 8.36 -19.31
C ALA A 188 0.53 7.02 -19.13
N ILE A 189 0.67 6.11 -20.10
CA ILE A 189 0.10 4.75 -20.08
C ILE A 189 0.67 3.97 -18.88
N SER A 190 1.99 3.96 -18.70
CA SER A 190 2.63 3.30 -17.57
C SER A 190 2.16 3.87 -16.22
N GLY A 191 2.03 5.21 -16.13
CA GLY A 191 1.48 5.86 -14.96
C GLY A 191 0.05 5.39 -14.65
N TYR A 192 -0.83 5.29 -15.66
CA TYR A 192 -2.20 4.80 -15.46
C TYR A 192 -2.30 3.27 -15.24
N GLN A 193 -1.34 2.48 -15.71
CA GLN A 193 -1.24 1.07 -15.35
C GLN A 193 -0.99 0.91 -13.84
N GLU A 194 -0.14 1.76 -13.25
CA GLU A 194 0.07 1.76 -11.80
C GLU A 194 -1.19 2.25 -11.04
N VAL A 195 -1.90 3.27 -11.55
CA VAL A 195 -3.20 3.69 -10.99
C VAL A 195 -4.18 2.52 -10.93
N ASN A 196 -4.32 1.81 -12.06
CA ASN A 196 -5.19 0.65 -12.20
C ASN A 196 -4.76 -0.48 -11.25
N LYS A 197 -3.48 -0.79 -11.15
CA LYS A 197 -2.96 -1.81 -10.23
C LYS A 197 -3.29 -1.50 -8.78
N GLN A 198 -3.05 -0.28 -8.32
CA GLN A 198 -3.35 0.13 -6.94
C GLN A 198 -4.85 0.13 -6.65
N CYS A 199 -5.64 0.63 -7.59
CA CYS A 199 -7.09 0.61 -7.45
C CYS A 199 -7.66 -0.82 -7.46
N GLN A 200 -7.16 -1.69 -8.33
CA GLN A 200 -7.56 -3.10 -8.36
C GLN A 200 -7.17 -3.82 -7.07
N ALA A 201 -5.99 -3.56 -6.51
CA ALA A 201 -5.59 -4.11 -5.22
C ALA A 201 -6.56 -3.67 -4.11
N ALA A 202 -6.95 -2.39 -4.07
CA ALA A 202 -7.94 -1.87 -3.13
C ALA A 202 -9.31 -2.55 -3.33
N ARG A 203 -9.76 -2.68 -4.57
CA ARG A 203 -11.01 -3.35 -4.94
C ARG A 203 -11.01 -4.82 -4.52
N THR A 204 -9.93 -5.55 -4.80
CA THR A 204 -9.80 -6.97 -4.44
C THR A 204 -9.82 -7.16 -2.93
N MET A 205 -9.14 -6.28 -2.18
CA MET A 205 -9.14 -6.29 -0.72
C MET A 205 -10.56 -6.10 -0.16
N ILE A 206 -11.32 -5.18 -0.74
CA ILE A 206 -12.72 -4.90 -0.40
C ILE A 206 -13.65 -6.06 -0.75
N SER A 207 -13.49 -6.65 -1.93
CA SER A 207 -14.36 -7.75 -2.40
C SER A 207 -14.04 -9.09 -1.74
N SER A 208 -12.99 -9.17 -0.93
CA SER A 208 -12.60 -10.39 -0.25
C SER A 208 -13.69 -10.80 0.75
N PRO A 209 -14.06 -12.10 0.83
CA PRO A 209 -14.96 -12.59 1.87
C PRO A 209 -14.39 -12.38 3.29
N ASN A 210 -13.08 -12.19 3.40
CA ASN A 210 -12.36 -11.90 4.65
C ASN A 210 -12.15 -10.39 4.88
N PHE A 211 -12.87 -9.53 4.16
CA PHE A 211 -12.87 -8.11 4.42
C PHE A 211 -13.56 -7.82 5.75
N ASN A 212 -12.94 -6.97 6.56
CA ASN A 212 -13.56 -6.42 7.76
C ASN A 212 -13.13 -4.95 7.90
N LEU A 213 -13.87 -4.19 8.71
CA LEU A 213 -13.65 -2.75 8.86
C LEU A 213 -12.28 -2.36 9.43
N ASN A 214 -11.49 -3.29 9.98
CA ASN A 214 -10.12 -3.00 10.41
C ASN A 214 -9.16 -2.79 9.22
N LYS A 215 -9.46 -3.39 8.07
CA LYS A 215 -8.66 -3.25 6.84
C LYS A 215 -8.99 -2.00 6.03
N LEU A 216 -9.93 -1.18 6.51
CA LEU A 216 -10.37 0.00 5.79
C LEU A 216 -9.25 1.05 5.61
N ASP A 217 -8.33 1.13 6.56
CA ASP A 217 -7.18 2.04 6.49
C ASP A 217 -6.14 1.58 5.44
N ASP A 218 -5.95 0.26 5.28
CA ASP A 218 -5.10 -0.31 4.22
C ASP A 218 -5.68 0.00 2.84
N VAL A 219 -7.00 -0.17 2.69
CA VAL A 219 -7.73 0.19 1.46
C VAL A 219 -7.60 1.68 1.14
N ASN A 220 -7.76 2.56 2.14
CA ASN A 220 -7.58 3.99 1.97
C ASN A 220 -6.14 4.33 1.56
N THR A 221 -5.14 3.62 2.09
CA THR A 221 -3.74 3.79 1.72
C THR A 221 -3.51 3.47 0.25
N LEU A 222 -4.03 2.33 -0.24
CA LEU A 222 -3.96 1.95 -1.66
C LEU A 222 -4.66 2.98 -2.57
N MET A 223 -5.81 3.51 -2.16
CA MET A 223 -6.50 4.55 -2.91
C MET A 223 -5.75 5.89 -2.93
N ASN A 224 -5.06 6.24 -1.84
CA ASN A 224 -4.19 7.42 -1.80
C ASN A 224 -2.96 7.25 -2.69
N GLU A 225 -2.38 6.05 -2.74
CA GLU A 225 -1.29 5.72 -3.67
C GLU A 225 -1.74 5.78 -5.12
N SER A 226 -2.92 5.23 -5.43
CA SER A 226 -3.57 5.36 -6.74
C SER A 226 -3.77 6.83 -7.14
N ALA A 227 -4.23 7.68 -6.22
CA ALA A 227 -4.40 9.12 -6.46
C ALA A 227 -3.06 9.84 -6.71
N LYS A 228 -1.99 9.47 -6.00
CA LYS A 228 -0.63 10.00 -6.24
C LYS A 228 -0.12 9.59 -7.62
N ALA A 229 -0.25 8.32 -7.98
CA ALA A 229 0.13 7.81 -9.30
C ALA A 229 -0.64 8.52 -10.41
N LYS A 230 -1.95 8.76 -10.23
CA LYS A 230 -2.79 9.49 -11.18
C LYS A 230 -2.34 10.93 -11.36
N LYS A 231 -2.01 11.61 -10.26
CA LYS A 231 -1.48 12.98 -10.31
C LYS A 231 -0.17 13.03 -11.10
N SER A 232 0.73 12.07 -10.87
CA SER A 232 2.00 11.93 -11.61
C SER A 232 1.76 11.68 -13.11
N ALA A 233 0.89 10.72 -13.45
CA ALA A 233 0.57 10.39 -14.84
C ALA A 233 -0.01 11.59 -15.61
N ARG A 234 -0.82 12.43 -14.94
CA ARG A 234 -1.40 13.66 -15.50
C ARG A 234 -0.42 14.81 -15.69
N GLN A 235 0.80 14.73 -15.16
CA GLN A 235 1.83 15.75 -15.44
C GLN A 235 2.22 15.76 -16.91
N ASN A 236 1.99 14.66 -17.63
CA ASN A 236 2.18 14.58 -19.07
C ASN A 236 0.98 15.17 -19.84
N ALA A 237 0.71 16.47 -19.64
CA ALA A 237 -0.45 17.16 -20.19
C ALA A 237 -0.52 17.11 -21.74
N GLU A 238 0.63 17.05 -22.39
CA GLU A 238 0.71 16.95 -23.85
C GLU A 238 0.16 15.63 -24.38
N ALA A 239 0.43 14.49 -23.72
CA ALA A 239 -0.15 13.20 -24.12
C ALA A 239 -1.69 13.23 -24.09
N PHE A 240 -2.29 13.89 -23.09
CA PHE A 240 -3.74 14.07 -23.01
C PHE A 240 -4.28 15.02 -24.08
N THR A 241 -3.56 16.10 -24.36
CA THR A 241 -3.93 17.05 -25.42
C THR A 241 -3.92 16.35 -26.79
N ILE A 242 -2.89 15.56 -27.08
CA ILE A 242 -2.78 14.81 -28.34
C ILE A 242 -3.83 13.69 -28.40
N MET A 243 -4.13 13.03 -27.29
CA MET A 243 -5.20 12.03 -27.21
C MET A 243 -6.56 12.60 -27.65
N GLU A 244 -6.87 13.84 -27.25
CA GLU A 244 -8.11 14.53 -27.64
C GLU A 244 -8.10 14.98 -29.11
N GLN A 245 -6.97 15.49 -29.59
CA GLN A 245 -6.83 15.95 -30.98
C GLN A 245 -6.78 14.79 -31.97
N GLN A 246 -6.25 13.63 -31.58
CA GLN A 246 -5.98 12.49 -32.46
C GLN A 246 -6.46 11.16 -31.84
N PRO A 247 -7.79 11.00 -31.66
CA PRO A 247 -8.35 9.87 -30.93
C PRO A 247 -8.16 8.50 -31.61
N ASN A 248 -7.89 8.50 -32.92
CA ASN A 248 -7.70 7.28 -33.71
C ASN A 248 -6.28 6.71 -33.65
N ARG A 249 -5.31 7.40 -33.02
CA ARG A 249 -3.97 6.85 -32.82
C ARG A 249 -4.03 5.68 -31.85
N THR A 250 -3.21 4.65 -32.10
CA THR A 250 -3.14 3.46 -31.25
C THR A 250 -2.80 3.81 -29.80
N GLN A 251 -1.84 4.70 -29.58
CA GLN A 251 -1.45 5.14 -28.24
C GLN A 251 -2.54 5.95 -27.54
N SER A 252 -3.31 6.76 -28.28
CA SER A 252 -4.43 7.53 -27.74
C SER A 252 -5.58 6.62 -27.29
N GLN A 253 -5.90 5.59 -28.08
CA GLN A 253 -6.89 4.58 -27.70
C GLN A 253 -6.47 3.79 -26.46
N GLU A 254 -5.20 3.38 -26.39
CA GLU A 254 -4.68 2.65 -25.22
C GLU A 254 -4.68 3.54 -23.97
N LEU A 255 -4.21 4.79 -24.06
CA LEU A 255 -4.27 5.73 -22.94
C LEU A 255 -5.72 5.96 -22.48
N LYS A 256 -6.65 6.19 -23.41
CA LYS A 256 -8.07 6.38 -23.09
C LYS A 256 -8.66 5.18 -22.35
N LYS A 257 -8.38 3.96 -22.82
CA LYS A 257 -8.79 2.71 -22.17
C LYS A 257 -8.25 2.62 -20.74
N GLN A 258 -6.99 2.95 -20.52
CA GLN A 258 -6.38 2.93 -19.18
C GLN A 258 -7.02 3.98 -18.24
N VAL A 259 -7.29 5.18 -18.76
CA VAL A 259 -8.00 6.26 -18.04
C VAL A 259 -9.40 5.84 -17.63
N ASP A 260 -10.17 5.25 -18.55
CA ASP A 260 -11.54 4.81 -18.30
C ASP A 260 -11.60 3.66 -17.30
N SER A 261 -10.68 2.69 -17.42
CA SER A 261 -10.51 1.59 -16.45
C SER A 261 -10.25 2.15 -15.05
N ALA A 262 -9.36 3.14 -14.93
CA ALA A 262 -9.03 3.76 -13.65
C ALA A 262 -10.23 4.50 -13.06
N ALA A 263 -10.95 5.28 -13.87
CA ALA A 263 -12.14 6.00 -13.42
C ALA A 263 -13.26 5.06 -12.95
N SER A 264 -13.51 3.97 -13.68
CA SER A 264 -14.49 2.94 -13.31
C SER A 264 -14.11 2.27 -11.98
N CYS A 265 -12.85 1.86 -11.84
CA CYS A 265 -12.35 1.26 -10.61
C CYS A 265 -12.44 2.23 -9.42
N GLU A 266 -12.04 3.49 -9.59
CA GLU A 266 -12.10 4.51 -8.54
C GLU A 266 -13.54 4.77 -8.09
N GLY A 267 -14.49 4.85 -9.03
CA GLY A 267 -15.91 5.06 -8.73
C GLY A 267 -16.47 3.94 -7.86
N GLN A 268 -16.28 2.69 -8.27
CA GLN A 268 -16.75 1.50 -7.54
C GLN A 268 -16.10 1.39 -6.15
N THR A 269 -14.79 1.60 -6.08
CA THR A 269 -14.03 1.44 -4.83
C THR A 269 -14.35 2.56 -3.84
N SER A 270 -14.50 3.80 -4.32
CA SER A 270 -14.83 4.95 -3.47
C SER A 270 -16.23 4.86 -2.87
N GLU A 271 -17.21 4.36 -3.62
CA GLU A 271 -18.57 4.14 -3.12
C GLU A 271 -18.60 3.12 -1.97
N PHE A 272 -17.86 2.02 -2.14
CA PHE A 272 -17.71 1.03 -1.08
C PHE A 272 -17.04 1.62 0.16
N ILE A 273 -15.92 2.34 -0.01
CA ILE A 273 -15.20 2.99 1.10
C ILE A 273 -16.13 3.92 1.87
N ARG A 274 -16.89 4.78 1.18
CA ARG A 274 -17.85 5.69 1.84
C ARG A 274 -18.88 4.94 2.67
N THR A 275 -19.41 3.84 2.13
CA THR A 275 -20.38 2.98 2.83
C THR A 275 -19.75 2.31 4.05
N ALA A 276 -18.53 1.76 3.90
CA ALA A 276 -17.79 1.14 4.99
C ALA A 276 -17.44 2.15 6.11
N ILE A 277 -17.03 3.37 5.76
CA ILE A 277 -16.79 4.46 6.74
C ILE A 277 -18.07 4.80 7.49
N LYS A 278 -19.21 4.93 6.78
CA LYS A 278 -20.50 5.22 7.41
C LYS A 278 -20.90 4.12 8.39
N ASN A 279 -20.72 2.86 8.00
CA ASN A 279 -20.98 1.70 8.86
C ASN A 279 -20.05 1.66 10.07
N LYS A 280 -18.75 1.92 9.89
CA LYS A 280 -17.78 2.03 10.99
C LYS A 280 -18.21 3.08 12.01
N ARG A 281 -18.55 4.29 11.56
CA ARG A 281 -19.00 5.37 12.44
C ARG A 281 -20.28 5.03 13.21
N ALA A 282 -21.24 4.36 12.55
CA ALA A 282 -22.46 3.92 13.22
C ALA A 282 -22.16 2.90 14.33
N LEU A 283 -21.32 1.91 14.05
CA LEU A 283 -20.92 0.91 15.05
C LEU A 283 -20.09 1.51 16.19
N GLU A 284 -19.18 2.44 15.89
CA GLU A 284 -18.43 3.18 16.92
C GLU A 284 -19.37 4.01 17.81
N LYS A 285 -20.40 4.62 17.23
CA LYS A 285 -21.44 5.34 17.98
C LYS A 285 -22.19 4.41 18.92
N ASP A 286 -22.63 3.24 18.45
CA ASP A 286 -23.31 2.24 19.29
C ASP A 286 -22.41 1.80 20.46
N ILE A 287 -21.10 1.62 20.22
CA ILE A 287 -20.13 1.29 21.28
C ILE A 287 -19.98 2.44 22.28
N LEU A 288 -19.89 3.68 21.81
CA LEU A 288 -19.77 4.87 22.67
C LEU A 288 -21.02 5.08 23.54
N GLU A 289 -22.21 4.88 22.98
CA GLU A 289 -23.46 4.88 23.73
C GLU A 289 -23.47 3.78 24.80
N GLY A 290 -22.98 2.58 24.44
CA GLY A 290 -22.78 1.49 25.40
C GLY A 290 -21.80 1.83 26.52
N ILE A 291 -20.69 2.52 26.21
CA ILE A 291 -19.72 3.02 27.19
C ILE A 291 -20.38 4.01 28.15
N ALA A 292 -21.24 4.91 27.65
CA ALA A 292 -21.94 5.88 28.50
C ALA A 292 -22.83 5.16 29.52
N VAL A 293 -23.63 4.18 29.09
CA VAL A 293 -24.47 3.37 30.00
C VAL A 293 -23.62 2.56 30.99
N LEU A 294 -22.49 1.99 30.57
CA LEU A 294 -21.57 1.31 31.48
C LEU A 294 -20.92 2.27 32.48
N THR A 295 -20.70 3.53 32.12
CA THR A 295 -20.16 4.56 33.00
C THR A 295 -21.19 4.92 34.08
N GLU A 296 -22.47 5.05 33.71
CA GLU A 296 -23.56 5.19 34.67
C GLU A 296 -23.65 3.97 35.60
N ALA A 297 -23.50 2.76 35.06
CA ALA A 297 -23.48 1.54 35.86
C ALA A 297 -22.32 1.52 36.86
N GLN A 298 -21.13 1.93 36.44
CA GLN A 298 -19.95 2.05 37.30
C GLN A 298 -20.18 3.09 38.40
N ASN A 299 -20.65 4.29 38.05
CA ASN A 299 -20.93 5.35 39.03
C ASN A 299 -21.98 4.94 40.07
N ALA A 300 -23.05 4.25 39.64
CA ALA A 300 -24.06 3.72 40.55
C ALA A 300 -23.48 2.62 41.47
N CYS A 301 -22.56 1.80 40.95
CA CYS A 301 -21.86 0.82 41.76
C CYS A 301 -20.94 1.48 42.81
N ASP A 302 -20.18 2.50 42.41
CA ASP A 302 -19.30 3.24 43.31
C ASP A 302 -20.11 3.99 44.39
N ALA A 303 -21.29 4.51 44.04
CA ALA A 303 -22.22 5.09 45.00
C ALA A 303 -22.72 4.04 46.02
N ALA A 304 -23.11 2.86 45.54
CA ALA A 304 -23.52 1.74 46.39
C ALA A 304 -22.38 1.26 47.32
N ALA A 305 -21.16 1.18 46.79
CA ALA A 305 -19.95 0.85 47.55
C ALA A 305 -19.72 1.87 48.68
N LYS A 306 -19.82 3.17 48.40
CA LYS A 306 -19.69 4.24 49.41
C LYS A 306 -20.78 4.18 50.48
N SER A 307 -22.03 3.98 50.09
CA SER A 307 -23.14 3.86 51.05
C SER A 307 -23.14 2.56 51.85
N SER A 308 -22.38 1.55 51.43
CA SER A 308 -22.29 0.24 52.10
C SER A 308 -21.07 0.11 53.02
N ILE A 309 -20.36 1.19 53.34
CA ILE A 309 -19.22 1.13 54.29
C ILE A 309 -19.69 0.71 55.68
N ARG A 310 -20.80 1.29 56.16
CA ARG A 310 -21.44 0.98 57.44
C ARG A 310 -22.89 1.40 57.38
N PHE A 311 -23.79 0.57 57.88
CA PHE A 311 -25.21 0.91 58.01
C PHE A 311 -25.51 1.42 59.41
N THR A 312 -26.18 2.57 59.49
CA THR A 312 -26.63 3.17 60.75
C THR A 312 -28.15 3.16 60.88
N GLY A 313 -28.86 3.09 59.75
CA GLY A 313 -30.31 2.93 59.68
C GLY A 313 -30.75 2.13 58.46
N ASP A 314 -32.01 1.71 58.45
CA ASP A 314 -32.64 1.01 57.30
C ASP A 314 -32.60 1.86 56.01
N ALA A 315 -32.59 3.18 56.14
CA ALA A 315 -32.43 4.10 55.02
C ALA A 315 -31.09 3.93 54.29
N ASP A 316 -29.99 3.64 55.00
CA ASP A 316 -28.67 3.42 54.40
C ASP A 316 -28.64 2.10 53.61
N VAL A 317 -29.27 1.06 54.16
CA VAL A 317 -29.42 -0.25 53.50
C VAL A 317 -30.22 -0.08 52.21
N SER A 318 -31.38 0.58 52.29
CA SER A 318 -32.24 0.82 51.13
C SER A 318 -31.55 1.65 50.05
N LYS A 319 -30.80 2.69 50.44
CA LYS A 319 -30.02 3.52 49.52
C LYS A 319 -28.92 2.72 48.81
N ALA A 320 -28.17 1.90 49.53
CA ALA A 320 -27.12 1.06 48.96
C ALA A 320 -27.69 -0.01 48.02
N GLU A 321 -28.78 -0.68 48.40
CA GLU A 321 -29.46 -1.67 47.56
C GLU A 321 -30.06 -1.03 46.30
N SER A 322 -30.66 0.15 46.41
CA SER A 322 -31.20 0.91 45.26
C SER A 322 -30.10 1.26 44.25
N ALA A 323 -28.98 1.83 44.71
CA ALA A 323 -27.85 2.17 43.84
C ALA A 323 -27.21 0.92 43.20
N TYR A 324 -27.10 -0.18 43.96
CA TYR A 324 -26.61 -1.46 43.43
C TYR A 324 -27.55 -2.02 42.34
N ASN A 325 -28.86 -2.00 42.59
CA ASN A 325 -29.86 -2.46 41.62
C ASN A 325 -29.90 -1.58 40.36
N GLN A 326 -29.68 -0.27 40.49
CA GLN A 326 -29.53 0.64 39.36
C GLN A 326 -28.30 0.25 38.52
N SER A 327 -27.15 0.01 39.15
CA SER A 327 -25.94 -0.48 38.47
C SER A 327 -26.19 -1.80 37.74
N ALA A 328 -26.81 -2.77 38.40
CA ALA A 328 -27.13 -4.06 37.83
C ALA A 328 -28.10 -3.95 36.64
N THR A 329 -29.07 -3.04 36.72
CA THR A 329 -30.04 -2.78 35.64
C THR A 329 -29.36 -2.19 34.42
N GLN A 330 -28.48 -1.19 34.60
CA GLN A 330 -27.74 -0.59 33.48
C GLN A 330 -26.78 -1.59 32.84
N LYS A 331 -26.04 -2.39 33.63
CA LYS A 331 -25.21 -3.48 33.11
C LYS A 331 -26.05 -4.50 32.34
N ARG A 332 -27.24 -4.86 32.85
CA ARG A 332 -28.14 -5.82 32.19
C ARG A 332 -28.55 -5.36 30.79
N LYS A 333 -28.92 -4.08 30.62
CA LYS A 333 -29.27 -3.51 29.31
C LYS A 333 -28.17 -3.72 28.27
N ILE A 334 -26.92 -3.58 28.69
CA ILE A 334 -25.74 -3.78 27.84
C ILE A 334 -25.51 -5.27 27.57
N THR A 335 -25.60 -6.13 28.60
CA THR A 335 -25.41 -7.58 28.41
C THR A 335 -26.51 -8.24 27.59
N SER A 336 -27.71 -7.64 27.54
CA SER A 336 -28.80 -8.11 26.68
C SER A 336 -28.66 -7.71 25.22
N ASP A 337 -27.82 -6.71 24.90
CA ASP A 337 -27.56 -6.30 23.53
C ASP A 337 -26.48 -7.19 22.89
N SER A 338 -26.93 -8.32 22.33
CA SER A 338 -26.07 -9.29 21.67
C SER A 338 -25.37 -8.71 20.43
N LYS A 339 -25.96 -7.71 19.77
CA LYS A 339 -25.39 -7.06 18.59
C LYS A 339 -24.23 -6.16 18.98
N LEU A 340 -24.39 -5.36 20.03
CA LEU A 340 -23.33 -4.53 20.59
C LEU A 340 -22.15 -5.40 21.07
N LEU A 341 -22.42 -6.45 21.85
CA LEU A 341 -21.39 -7.37 22.32
C LEU A 341 -20.68 -8.10 21.17
N GLY A 342 -21.44 -8.54 20.17
CA GLY A 342 -20.89 -9.14 18.95
C GLY A 342 -19.95 -8.18 18.22
N THR A 343 -20.34 -6.90 18.10
CA THR A 343 -19.55 -5.83 17.48
C THR A 343 -18.26 -5.57 18.26
N VAL A 344 -18.34 -5.39 19.57
CA VAL A 344 -17.16 -5.18 20.44
C VAL A 344 -16.17 -6.34 20.32
N LYS A 345 -16.66 -7.58 20.27
CA LYS A 345 -15.84 -8.79 20.11
C LYS A 345 -15.20 -8.86 18.72
N GLN A 346 -15.97 -8.59 17.67
CA GLN A 346 -15.51 -8.61 16.29
C GLN A 346 -14.43 -7.54 16.03
N TYR A 347 -14.58 -6.37 16.64
CA TYR A 347 -13.69 -5.22 16.47
C TYR A 347 -12.92 -4.91 17.75
N SER A 348 -12.32 -5.93 18.36
CA SER A 348 -11.58 -5.83 19.63
C SER A 348 -10.33 -4.93 19.56
N SER A 349 -9.82 -4.68 18.36
CA SER A 349 -8.69 -3.76 18.13
C SER A 349 -9.10 -2.28 18.16
N TRP A 350 -10.40 -1.95 18.08
CA TRP A 350 -10.85 -0.56 18.15
C TRP A 350 -10.66 0.01 19.56
N THR A 351 -10.23 1.26 19.64
CA THR A 351 -10.04 1.96 20.92
C THR A 351 -11.32 1.99 21.75
N SER A 352 -12.47 2.21 21.12
CA SER A 352 -13.79 2.18 21.76
C SER A 352 -14.12 0.79 22.31
N SER A 353 -13.92 -0.29 21.53
CA SER A 353 -14.13 -1.68 22.00
C SER A 353 -13.23 -2.05 23.19
N GLN A 354 -11.97 -1.60 23.18
CA GLN A 354 -11.05 -1.81 24.29
C GLN A 354 -11.49 -1.06 25.56
N GLN A 355 -11.93 0.18 25.42
CA GLN A 355 -12.46 0.98 26.53
C GLN A 355 -13.74 0.34 27.10
N PHE A 356 -14.67 -0.07 26.23
CA PHE A 356 -15.88 -0.79 26.62
C PHE A 356 -15.54 -2.06 27.42
N SER A 357 -14.62 -2.89 26.93
CA SER A 357 -14.24 -4.14 27.59
C SER A 357 -13.59 -3.91 28.96
N LYS A 358 -12.72 -2.89 29.07
CA LYS A 358 -12.12 -2.49 30.36
C LYS A 358 -13.17 -2.04 31.36
N LEU A 359 -14.11 -1.18 30.92
CA LEU A 359 -15.16 -0.66 31.77
C LEU A 359 -16.14 -1.75 32.20
N MET A 360 -16.52 -2.65 31.30
CA MET A 360 -17.37 -3.80 31.59
C MET A 360 -16.77 -4.69 32.71
N ASN A 361 -15.48 -5.01 32.62
CA ASN A 361 -14.76 -5.78 33.63
C ASN A 361 -14.64 -5.02 34.96
N SER A 362 -14.42 -3.70 34.93
CA SER A 362 -14.40 -2.86 36.12
C SER A 362 -15.73 -2.86 36.85
N THR A 363 -16.82 -2.63 36.12
CA THR A 363 -18.19 -2.61 36.67
C THR A 363 -18.55 -3.96 37.28
N GLU A 364 -18.16 -5.07 36.65
CA GLU A 364 -18.37 -6.42 37.17
C GLU A 364 -17.62 -6.68 38.48
N ARG A 365 -16.34 -6.27 38.57
CA ARG A 365 -15.57 -6.36 39.81
C ARG A 365 -16.18 -5.52 40.91
N CYS A 366 -16.57 -4.28 40.60
CA CYS A 366 -17.23 -3.39 41.53
C CYS A 366 -18.54 -4.01 42.06
N GLN A 367 -19.40 -4.52 41.19
CA GLN A 367 -20.67 -5.12 41.59
C GLN A 367 -20.45 -6.34 42.49
N THR A 368 -19.51 -7.21 42.14
CA THR A 368 -19.19 -8.40 42.94
C THR A 368 -18.71 -8.02 44.34
N ALA A 369 -17.78 -7.07 44.44
CA ALA A 369 -17.26 -6.60 45.73
C ALA A 369 -18.35 -5.88 46.56
N THR A 370 -19.15 -5.05 45.92
CA THR A 370 -20.21 -4.27 46.58
C THR A 370 -21.34 -5.17 47.08
N ALA A 371 -21.76 -6.17 46.31
CA ALA A 371 -22.76 -7.14 46.73
C ALA A 371 -22.30 -7.94 47.97
N ALA A 372 -21.04 -8.37 47.98
CA ALA A 372 -20.45 -9.04 49.13
C ALA A 372 -20.41 -8.12 50.37
N ASN A 373 -20.06 -6.85 50.18
CA ASN A 373 -19.99 -5.89 51.27
C ASN A 373 -21.37 -5.54 51.84
N ILE A 374 -22.37 -5.27 50.98
CA ILE A 374 -23.77 -5.05 51.40
C ILE A 374 -24.26 -6.24 52.22
N LYS A 375 -24.03 -7.47 51.74
CA LYS A 375 -24.44 -8.69 52.46
C LYS A 375 -23.78 -8.77 53.84
N LYS A 376 -22.47 -8.51 53.94
CA LYS A 376 -21.71 -8.53 55.19
C LYS A 376 -22.21 -7.48 56.18
N GLN A 377 -22.37 -6.23 55.73
CA GLN A 377 -22.78 -5.11 56.58
C GLN A 377 -24.24 -5.22 57.00
N LYS A 378 -25.13 -5.75 56.15
CA LYS A 378 -26.53 -6.00 56.49
C LYS A 378 -26.65 -7.04 57.62
N ALA A 379 -25.85 -8.11 57.55
CA ALA A 379 -25.79 -9.09 58.63
C ALA A 379 -25.26 -8.48 59.94
N ALA A 380 -24.22 -7.64 59.88
CA ALA A 380 -23.68 -6.95 61.05
C ALA A 380 -24.70 -5.96 61.67
N TYR A 381 -25.42 -5.21 60.82
CA TYR A 381 -26.47 -4.28 61.26
C TYR A 381 -27.66 -5.01 61.90
N GLY A 382 -28.11 -6.13 61.32
CA GLY A 382 -29.15 -6.97 61.92
C GLY A 382 -28.76 -7.47 63.31
N GLN A 383 -27.52 -7.95 63.48
CA GLN A 383 -27.00 -8.34 64.80
C GLN A 383 -26.96 -7.17 65.79
N GLN A 384 -26.65 -5.95 65.34
CA GLN A 384 -26.70 -4.76 66.21
C GLN A 384 -28.13 -4.41 66.62
N GLN A 385 -29.10 -4.44 65.69
CA GLN A 385 -30.50 -4.22 66.03
C GLN A 385 -31.02 -5.27 67.01
N ASP A 386 -30.68 -6.55 66.81
CA ASP A 386 -31.13 -7.62 67.70
C ASP A 386 -30.54 -7.48 69.10
N LYS A 387 -29.25 -7.12 69.21
CA LYS A 387 -28.62 -6.78 70.50
C LYS A 387 -29.27 -5.57 71.16
N ALA A 388 -29.53 -4.50 70.42
CA ALA A 388 -30.19 -3.31 70.95
C ALA A 388 -31.63 -3.62 71.42
N LYS A 389 -32.38 -4.44 70.69
CA LYS A 389 -33.72 -4.91 71.11
C LYS A 389 -33.65 -5.77 72.36
N GLN A 390 -32.70 -6.72 72.44
CA GLN A 390 -32.48 -7.54 73.63
C GLN A 390 -32.09 -6.69 74.84
N GLU A 391 -31.22 -5.69 74.65
CA GLU A 391 -30.78 -4.80 75.72
C GLU A 391 -31.89 -3.86 76.19
N THR A 392 -32.70 -3.33 75.27
CA THR A 392 -33.90 -2.55 75.59
C THR A 392 -34.92 -3.41 76.33
N ALA A 393 -35.15 -4.66 75.89
CA ALA A 393 -36.02 -5.60 76.59
C ALA A 393 -35.50 -5.91 78.00
N ARG A 394 -34.18 -6.11 78.15
CA ARG A 394 -33.52 -6.33 79.44
C ARG A 394 -33.65 -5.10 80.36
N GLN A 395 -33.45 -3.89 79.83
CA GLN A 395 -33.62 -2.65 80.60
C GLN A 395 -35.08 -2.45 81.02
N THR A 396 -36.03 -2.70 80.13
CA THR A 396 -37.47 -2.66 80.44
C THR A 396 -37.82 -3.66 81.54
N GLN A 397 -37.19 -4.84 81.53
CA GLN A 397 -37.40 -5.85 82.56
C GLN A 397 -36.79 -5.46 83.91
N LEU A 398 -35.55 -4.94 83.91
CA LEU A 398 -34.92 -4.39 85.11
C LEU A 398 -35.70 -3.21 85.70
N GLU A 399 -36.28 -2.35 84.86
CA GLU A 399 -37.09 -1.22 85.32
C GLU A 399 -38.41 -1.69 85.95
N LYS A 400 -39.05 -2.71 85.38
CA LYS A 400 -40.19 -3.39 86.01
C LYS A 400 -39.83 -3.99 87.36
N GLU A 401 -38.68 -4.65 87.47
CA GLU A 401 -38.17 -5.20 88.74
C GLU A 401 -37.90 -4.09 89.77
N ARG A 402 -37.30 -2.96 89.38
CA ARG A 402 -37.10 -1.82 90.29
C ARG A 402 -38.42 -1.21 90.76
N GLN A 403 -39.43 -1.12 89.88
CA GLN A 403 -40.76 -0.64 90.27
C GLN A 403 -41.43 -1.58 91.26
N GLN A 404 -41.31 -2.90 91.07
CA GLN A 404 -41.82 -3.90 92.00
C GLN A 404 -41.13 -3.83 93.37
N LEU A 405 -39.79 -3.70 93.39
CA LEU A 405 -39.03 -3.52 94.63
C LEU A 405 -39.38 -2.22 95.36
N ALA A 406 -39.58 -1.11 94.63
CA ALA A 406 -40.02 0.16 95.23
C ALA A 406 -41.43 0.05 95.81
N GLU A 407 -42.34 -0.65 95.13
CA GLU A 407 -43.70 -0.91 95.64
C GLU A 407 -43.67 -1.81 96.88
N GLU A 408 -42.80 -2.81 96.90
CA GLU A 408 -42.60 -3.71 98.05
C GLU A 408 -41.96 -2.99 99.25
N GLN A 409 -40.97 -2.13 99.01
CA GLN A 409 -40.39 -1.26 100.04
C GLN A 409 -41.41 -0.25 100.58
N ALA A 410 -42.24 0.34 99.72
CA ALA A 410 -43.32 1.23 100.16
C ALA A 410 -44.36 0.49 101.02
N LYS A 411 -44.68 -0.78 100.71
CA LYS A 411 -45.53 -1.64 101.55
C LYS A 411 -44.87 -1.93 102.90
N GLN A 412 -43.58 -2.27 102.92
CA GLN A 412 -42.84 -2.49 104.16
C GLN A 412 -42.72 -1.22 105.01
N GLU A 413 -42.52 -0.04 104.41
CA GLU A 413 -42.46 1.22 105.13
C GLU A 413 -43.84 1.64 105.65
N ALA A 414 -44.91 1.41 104.89
CA ALA A 414 -46.28 1.60 105.36
C ALA A 414 -46.61 0.66 106.53
N GLU A 415 -46.12 -0.57 106.50
CA GLU A 415 -46.28 -1.54 107.59
C GLU A 415 -45.46 -1.14 108.83
N LYS A 416 -44.23 -0.66 108.66
CA LYS A 416 -43.43 -0.05 109.76
C LYS A 416 -44.08 1.20 110.33
N ARG A 417 -44.68 2.07 109.51
CA ARG A 417 -45.45 3.24 110.00
C ARG A 417 -46.67 2.84 110.80
N LYS A 418 -47.39 1.79 110.39
CA LYS A 418 -48.49 1.22 111.19
C LYS A 418 -47.99 0.64 112.51
N GLN A 419 -46.86 -0.06 112.52
CA GLN A 419 -46.24 -0.55 113.76
C GLN A 419 -45.75 0.59 114.67
N ALA A 420 -45.16 1.65 114.11
CA ALA A 420 -44.73 2.83 114.85
C ALA A 420 -45.92 3.62 115.43
N GLU A 421 -47.06 3.69 114.72
CA GLU A 421 -48.28 4.30 115.23
C GLU A 421 -48.88 3.51 116.41
N ILE A 422 -48.80 2.18 116.36
CA ILE A 422 -49.20 1.31 117.48
C ILE A 422 -48.28 1.52 118.69
N ALA A 423 -46.96 1.60 118.49
CA ALA A 423 -45.99 1.90 119.56
C ALA A 423 -46.20 3.32 120.16
N ARG A 424 -46.57 4.30 119.34
CA ARG A 424 -46.86 5.67 119.80
C ARG A 424 -48.14 5.78 120.62
N LYS A 425 -49.15 4.93 120.34
CA LYS A 425 -50.36 4.80 121.17
C LYS A 425 -50.06 4.13 122.52
N GLN A 426 -49.16 3.15 122.55
CA GLN A 426 -48.69 2.53 123.80
C GLN A 426 -47.87 3.49 124.68
N ALA A 427 -46.96 4.27 124.09
CA ALA A 427 -46.17 5.28 124.83
C ALA A 427 -47.04 6.45 125.37
N ALA A 428 -48.10 6.83 124.66
CA ALA A 428 -49.05 7.85 125.12
C ALA A 428 -49.97 7.35 126.26
N GLU A 429 -50.20 6.03 126.35
CA GLU A 429 -50.94 5.40 127.45
C GLU A 429 -50.07 5.24 128.70
N GLU A 430 -48.76 5.03 128.52
CA GLU A 430 -47.76 4.97 129.60
C GLU A 430 -47.44 6.35 130.20
N ALA A 431 -47.39 7.41 129.38
CA ALA A 431 -47.26 8.80 129.84
C ALA A 431 -48.50 9.31 130.61
N ARG A 432 -49.67 8.67 130.45
CA ARG A 432 -50.91 9.01 131.18
C ARG A 432 -51.02 8.32 132.55
N LYS A 433 -50.11 7.39 132.86
CA LYS A 433 -50.01 6.67 134.15
C LYS A 433 -48.95 7.23 135.10
N ALA A 434 -48.10 8.15 134.66
CA ALA A 434 -46.96 8.67 135.42
C ALA A 434 -47.15 10.10 136.00
N ALA A 435 -48.35 10.69 135.89
CA ALA A 435 -48.62 12.08 136.31
C ALA A 435 -49.52 12.20 137.57
N SER A 436 -49.19 11.45 138.63
CA SER A 436 -49.70 11.71 139.99
C SER A 436 -48.77 11.10 141.06
N LEU A 437 -47.66 11.78 141.38
CA LEU A 437 -47.05 11.84 142.72
C LEU A 437 -45.82 12.77 142.69
N GLU A 438 -45.67 13.47 143.81
CA GLU A 438 -44.93 14.70 144.11
C GLU A 438 -43.38 14.59 144.22
N ASP A 439 -42.76 15.78 144.16
CA ASP A 439 -41.54 16.28 144.83
C ASP A 439 -40.10 15.85 144.42
N VAL A 440 -39.43 16.75 143.68
CA VAL A 440 -38.23 17.60 144.03
C VAL A 440 -37.28 17.04 145.12
N PRO A 441 -35.93 16.98 144.95
CA PRO A 441 -35.08 18.18 144.93
C PRO A 441 -33.80 18.22 144.08
N ASP A 442 -33.33 19.47 143.97
CA ASP A 442 -32.17 20.05 143.31
C ASP A 442 -30.78 19.57 143.81
N ASP A 443 -29.78 19.79 142.93
CA ASP A 443 -28.52 20.53 143.17
C ASP A 443 -27.18 19.88 142.76
N ALA A 444 -26.28 20.81 142.40
CA ALA A 444 -24.83 20.78 142.10
C ALA A 444 -24.42 20.39 140.66
N GLU A 445 -24.09 21.36 139.78
CA GLU A 445 -22.80 22.11 139.67
C GLU A 445 -21.67 21.25 139.03
N VAL A 446 -20.73 21.69 138.18
CA VAL A 446 -20.33 22.89 137.42
C VAL A 446 -19.07 22.44 136.61
N ASP A 447 -18.59 23.28 135.68
CA ASP A 447 -17.31 23.28 134.91
C ASP A 447 -17.35 22.59 133.52
N ASP A 448 -17.28 23.29 132.38
CA ASP A 448 -16.36 24.31 131.83
C ASP A 448 -15.14 23.73 131.07
N ASP A 449 -14.80 24.45 130.00
CA ASP A 449 -13.61 24.38 129.12
C ASP A 449 -13.63 23.28 128.02
N GLU A 450 -13.17 23.48 126.77
CA GLU A 450 -12.22 24.45 126.25
C GLU A 450 -12.28 24.53 124.70
N PHE A 451 -11.75 25.65 124.20
CA PHE A 451 -11.63 26.16 122.83
C PHE A 451 -10.58 25.46 121.93
N GLY A 452 -10.74 25.65 120.60
CA GLY A 452 -9.65 25.69 119.59
C GLY A 452 -9.41 24.39 118.82
N SER A 453 -9.21 24.35 117.49
CA SER A 453 -8.52 25.30 116.62
C SER A 453 -8.96 25.16 115.16
N PHE A 454 -9.04 26.32 114.49
CA PHE A 454 -8.97 26.49 113.03
C PHE A 454 -7.58 26.13 112.49
N GLY A 455 -7.49 25.81 111.20
CA GLY A 455 -6.21 25.76 110.47
C GLY A 455 -6.35 25.22 109.04
N ASP A 456 -6.49 26.14 108.08
CA ASP A 456 -6.45 25.92 106.63
C ASP A 456 -5.08 25.41 106.13
N ASN A 457 -5.09 24.63 105.03
CA ASN A 457 -4.70 25.07 103.67
C ASN A 457 -3.99 23.98 102.82
N ASP A 458 -4.15 24.12 101.50
CA ASP A 458 -3.81 23.24 100.36
C ASP A 458 -2.40 22.60 100.29
N SER A 459 -2.36 21.40 99.66
CA SER A 459 -1.59 21.08 98.43
C SER A 459 -0.91 19.71 98.40
N SER A 460 -1.18 18.97 97.31
CA SER A 460 -0.32 18.03 96.57
C SER A 460 0.27 16.78 97.24
N GLY A 461 -0.06 15.63 96.65
CA GLY A 461 0.94 14.64 96.24
C GLY A 461 1.02 13.29 96.98
N GLY A 462 0.44 12.25 96.37
CA GLY A 462 1.18 11.00 96.08
C GLY A 462 1.25 9.86 97.10
N TRP A 463 0.83 8.68 96.62
CA TRP A 463 1.43 7.34 96.80
C TRP A 463 1.49 6.68 98.19
N THR A 464 0.75 5.57 98.36
CA THR A 464 1.22 4.19 98.62
C THR A 464 0.03 3.24 98.38
N ASP A 465 0.01 2.22 97.51
CA ASP A 465 0.78 0.98 97.27
C ASP A 465 0.45 -0.24 98.18
N LEU A 466 0.08 -1.35 97.49
CA LEU A 466 0.26 -2.77 97.79
C LEU A 466 -0.47 -3.45 98.99
N VAL A 467 -1.34 -4.42 98.68
CA VAL A 467 -1.23 -5.89 98.94
C VAL A 467 -2.64 -6.54 98.91
N LYS A 468 -3.04 -7.11 97.77
CA LYS A 468 -3.14 -8.55 97.51
C LYS A 468 -3.58 -8.87 96.08
#